data_AF-A0A7W7YT75-F1
#
_entry.id   AF-A0A7W7YT75-F1
#
_cell.length_a   1.000
_cell.length_b   1.000
_cell.length_c   1.000
_cell.angle_alpha   90.00
_cell.angle_beta   90.00
_cell.angle_gamma   90.00
#
_symmetry.space_group_name_H-M   'P 1'
#
loop_
_entity.id
_entity.type
_entity.pdbx_description
1 polymer ?
#
loop_
_entity_poly.entity_id
_entity_poly.type
_entity_poly.pdbx_seq_one_letter_code
_entity_poly.pdbx_strand_id
1 'polypeptide(L)'
;MAKEAGKVISLREEIGQARSLDDRIADAFDSEMTAAALAELLREVEETSEAAKAESKAAGTLALDPRLRPADVADARQTMQDADFRSTRLDVAAEQLTTLHEAAQRREAAAARAAEYVAAKAERDQLVKDLAAYETHAAAIVDLLERVSRNQSRLKKANAARDAEEWIFSAEMIARGAEREFGITIDTRLPDLCRAVKLPRFKKDPDSIHGYVWPPKSAL
;
A
#
# COMPACT_ATOMS: atom_id res chain seq x y z
N MET A 1 15.84 -54.69 -38.17
CA MET A 1 15.24 -54.00 -37.01
C MET A 1 16.16 -52.86 -36.60
N ALA A 2 15.54 -51.76 -36.18
CA ALA A 2 16.01 -50.38 -36.35
C ALA A 2 17.27 -49.99 -35.56
N LYS A 3 18.16 -49.23 -36.23
CA LYS A 3 19.18 -48.40 -35.58
C LYS A 3 18.55 -47.05 -35.29
N GLU A 4 18.32 -46.74 -34.02
CA GLU A 4 17.98 -45.39 -33.56
C GLU A 4 19.15 -44.45 -33.87
N ALA A 5 18.92 -43.52 -34.78
CA ALA A 5 19.78 -42.37 -34.97
C ALA A 5 19.51 -41.40 -33.81
N GLY A 6 20.47 -41.30 -32.88
CA GLY A 6 20.48 -40.27 -31.86
C GLY A 6 20.51 -38.90 -32.52
N LYS A 7 19.35 -38.23 -32.53
CA LYS A 7 19.22 -36.82 -32.85
C LYS A 7 19.88 -36.06 -31.70
N VAL A 8 21.15 -35.71 -31.88
CA VAL A 8 21.83 -34.74 -31.02
C VAL A 8 21.19 -33.39 -31.30
N ILE A 9 20.12 -33.08 -30.56
CA ILE A 9 19.51 -31.76 -30.54
C ILE A 9 20.52 -30.88 -29.81
N SER A 10 21.18 -30.01 -30.58
CA SER A 10 22.07 -28.99 -30.08
C SER A 10 21.26 -28.04 -29.20
N LEU A 11 21.38 -28.19 -27.87
CA LEU A 11 20.94 -27.21 -26.85
C LEU A 11 21.49 -25.79 -27.08
N ARG A 12 22.38 -25.61 -28.06
CA ARG A 12 22.96 -24.32 -28.44
C ARG A 12 22.11 -23.53 -29.44
N GLU A 13 21.11 -24.15 -30.08
CA GLU A 13 20.23 -23.48 -31.07
C GLU A 13 18.88 -23.02 -30.47
N GLU A 14 18.50 -23.46 -29.27
CA GLU A 14 17.28 -22.96 -28.57
C GLU A 14 17.47 -21.60 -27.87
N ILE A 15 18.65 -20.97 -27.97
CA ILE A 15 18.87 -19.56 -27.57
C ILE A 15 18.55 -18.61 -28.74
N GLY A 16 18.12 -19.14 -29.89
CA GLY A 16 17.66 -18.37 -31.03
C GLY A 16 16.19 -17.92 -30.90
N GLN A 17 15.90 -16.96 -30.03
CA GLN A 17 14.80 -15.98 -30.18
C GLN A 17 14.70 -14.94 -29.03
N ALA A 18 15.78 -14.64 -28.32
CA ALA A 18 15.82 -13.37 -27.59
C ALA A 18 15.80 -12.24 -28.65
N ARG A 19 14.70 -11.47 -28.74
CA ARG A 19 14.63 -10.26 -29.58
C ARG A 19 15.87 -9.42 -29.33
N SER A 20 16.43 -8.84 -30.38
CA SER A 20 17.62 -8.00 -30.22
C SER A 20 17.31 -6.82 -29.30
N LEU A 21 18.33 -6.30 -28.61
CA LEU A 21 18.16 -5.12 -27.76
C LEU A 21 17.58 -3.94 -28.56
N ASP A 22 17.99 -3.80 -29.81
CA ASP A 22 17.49 -2.77 -30.71
C ASP A 22 16.00 -2.91 -31.04
N ASP A 23 15.53 -4.14 -31.27
CA ASP A 23 14.11 -4.41 -31.51
C ASP A 23 13.30 -4.09 -30.24
N ARG A 24 13.84 -4.42 -29.06
CA ARG A 24 13.19 -4.12 -27.78
C ARG A 24 13.15 -2.63 -27.46
N ILE A 25 14.20 -1.89 -27.82
CA ILE A 25 14.21 -0.42 -27.75
C ILE A 25 13.12 0.13 -28.67
N ALA A 26 13.04 -0.32 -29.92
CA ALA A 26 12.02 0.13 -30.86
C ALA A 26 10.59 -0.19 -30.36
N ASP A 27 10.36 -1.43 -29.91
CA ASP A 27 9.09 -1.88 -29.34
C ASP A 27 8.67 -1.01 -28.14
N ALA A 28 9.62 -0.51 -27.34
CA ALA A 28 9.32 0.34 -26.19
C ALA A 28 8.74 1.71 -26.58
N PHE A 29 9.01 2.20 -27.79
CA PHE A 29 8.43 3.44 -28.32
C PHE A 29 7.08 3.21 -29.00
N ASP A 30 6.85 2.01 -29.55
CA ASP A 30 5.60 1.66 -30.25
C ASP A 30 4.53 1.07 -29.32
N SER A 31 4.92 0.54 -28.17
CA SER A 31 4.02 -0.13 -27.22
C SER A 31 4.01 0.52 -25.83
N GLU A 32 2.86 0.48 -25.16
CA GLU A 32 2.77 0.93 -23.78
C GLU A 32 3.40 -0.10 -22.83
N MET A 33 4.68 0.07 -22.54
CA MET A 33 5.38 -0.70 -21.50
C MET A 33 5.10 -0.16 -20.10
N THR A 34 5.23 -1.03 -19.10
CA THR A 34 5.15 -0.66 -17.68
C THR A 34 6.42 0.05 -17.25
N ALA A 35 6.33 0.86 -16.19
CA ALA A 35 7.50 1.52 -15.62
C ALA A 35 8.58 0.51 -15.23
N ALA A 36 8.19 -0.61 -14.62
CA ALA A 36 9.13 -1.67 -14.23
C ALA A 36 9.86 -2.29 -15.44
N ALA A 37 9.14 -2.58 -16.53
CA ALA A 37 9.76 -3.14 -17.74
C ALA A 37 10.69 -2.13 -18.44
N LEU A 38 10.33 -0.84 -18.44
CA LEU A 38 11.19 0.24 -18.95
C LEU A 38 12.46 0.42 -18.11
N ALA A 39 12.39 0.27 -16.78
CA ALA A 39 13.57 0.34 -15.91
C ALA A 39 14.57 -0.78 -16.20
N GLU A 40 14.08 -2.02 -16.38
CA GLU A 40 14.94 -3.14 -16.75
C GLU A 40 15.57 -2.96 -18.14
N LEU A 41 14.80 -2.47 -19.11
CA LEU A 41 15.33 -2.17 -20.45
C LEU A 41 16.39 -1.06 -20.39
N LEU A 42 16.15 0.01 -19.63
CA LEU A 42 17.09 1.11 -19.46
C LEU A 42 18.42 0.61 -18.89
N ARG A 43 18.37 -0.23 -17.83
CA ARG A 43 19.55 -0.83 -17.22
C ARG A 43 20.36 -1.66 -18.22
N GLU A 44 19.68 -2.48 -19.03
CA GLU A 44 20.34 -3.28 -20.06
C GLU A 44 20.98 -2.41 -21.17
N VAL A 45 20.32 -1.31 -21.56
CA VAL A 45 20.84 -0.33 -22.52
C VAL A 45 22.10 0.36 -21.98
N GLU A 46 22.08 0.80 -20.71
CA GLU A 46 23.23 1.43 -20.06
C GLU A 46 24.40 0.45 -19.93
N GLU A 47 24.16 -0.77 -19.46
CA GLU A 47 25.18 -1.83 -19.36
C GLU A 47 25.80 -2.14 -20.74
N THR A 48 24.98 -2.19 -21.80
CA THR A 48 25.45 -2.45 -23.17
C THR A 48 26.20 -1.26 -23.77
N SER A 49 25.79 -0.03 -23.45
CA SER A 49 26.49 1.19 -23.86
C SER A 49 27.89 1.25 -23.25
N GLU A 50 28.01 0.98 -21.94
CA GLU A 50 29.31 0.95 -21.26
C GLU A 50 30.23 -0.15 -21.79
N ALA A 51 29.68 -1.33 -22.11
CA ALA A 51 30.44 -2.38 -22.78
C ALA A 51 30.95 -1.95 -24.16
N ALA A 52 30.13 -1.26 -24.95
CA ALA A 52 30.52 -0.72 -26.25
C ALA A 52 31.59 0.38 -26.14
N LYS A 53 31.51 1.26 -25.13
CA LYS A 53 32.56 2.26 -24.84
C LYS A 53 33.89 1.59 -24.47
N ALA A 54 33.85 0.52 -23.67
CA ALA A 54 35.04 -0.25 -23.31
C ALA A 54 35.67 -0.94 -24.53
N GLU A 55 34.84 -1.52 -25.41
CA GLU A 55 35.28 -2.15 -26.67
C GLU A 55 35.93 -1.12 -27.59
N SER A 56 35.29 0.05 -27.79
CA SER A 56 35.86 1.15 -28.59
C SER A 56 37.23 1.59 -28.07
N LYS A 57 37.38 1.76 -26.74
CA LYS A 57 38.66 2.13 -26.13
C LYS A 57 39.73 1.06 -26.30
N ALA A 58 39.37 -0.22 -26.16
CA ALA A 58 40.31 -1.33 -26.35
C ALA A 58 40.77 -1.43 -27.82
N ALA A 59 39.83 -1.33 -28.77
CA ALA A 59 40.13 -1.33 -30.19
C ALA A 59 40.96 -0.11 -30.61
N GLY A 60 40.68 1.07 -30.04
CA GLY A 60 41.50 2.27 -30.24
C GLY A 60 42.93 2.11 -29.71
N THR A 61 43.12 1.39 -28.60
CA THR A 61 44.46 1.09 -28.07
C THR A 61 45.23 0.16 -29.02
N LEU A 62 44.55 -0.85 -29.59
CA LEU A 62 45.15 -1.76 -30.58
C LEU A 62 45.50 -1.02 -31.88
N ALA A 63 44.61 -0.17 -32.40
CA ALA A 63 44.85 0.57 -33.63
C ALA A 63 46.07 1.52 -33.57
N LEU A 64 46.53 1.88 -32.36
CA LEU A 64 47.71 2.70 -32.12
C LEU A 64 48.98 1.89 -31.83
N ASP A 65 48.92 0.56 -31.80
CA ASP A 65 50.08 -0.29 -31.52
C ASP A 65 51.01 -0.37 -32.76
N PRO A 66 52.25 0.15 -32.69
CA PRO A 66 53.19 0.13 -33.81
C PRO A 66 53.70 -1.28 -34.16
N ARG A 67 53.38 -2.31 -33.36
CA ARG A 67 53.78 -3.70 -33.59
C ARG A 67 52.79 -4.46 -34.47
N LEU A 68 51.57 -3.93 -34.67
CA LEU A 68 50.55 -4.55 -35.50
C LEU A 68 50.81 -4.33 -36.98
N ARG A 69 50.31 -5.25 -37.81
CA ARG A 69 50.39 -5.09 -39.26
C ARG A 69 49.31 -4.10 -39.72
N PRO A 70 49.48 -3.44 -40.87
CA PRO A 70 48.49 -2.48 -41.38
C PRO A 70 47.06 -3.03 -41.52
N ALA A 71 46.91 -4.32 -41.83
CA ALA A 71 45.59 -4.96 -41.91
C ALA A 71 44.92 -5.06 -40.52
N ASP A 72 45.65 -5.50 -39.50
CA ASP A 72 45.15 -5.60 -38.13
C ASP A 72 44.79 -4.22 -37.55
N VAL A 73 45.53 -3.17 -37.94
CA VAL A 73 45.22 -1.78 -37.59
C VAL A 73 43.92 -1.30 -38.25
N ALA A 74 43.68 -1.67 -39.51
CA ALA A 74 42.45 -1.32 -40.21
C ALA A 74 41.23 -1.98 -39.57
N ASP A 75 41.33 -3.27 -39.22
CA ASP A 75 40.27 -4.01 -38.53
C ASP A 75 39.99 -3.40 -37.14
N ALA A 76 41.03 -3.10 -36.36
CA ALA A 76 40.88 -2.45 -35.05
C ALA A 76 40.21 -1.07 -35.16
N ARG A 77 40.52 -0.30 -36.21
CA ARG A 77 39.87 0.99 -36.47
C ARG A 77 38.38 0.83 -36.80
N GLN A 78 38.02 -0.17 -37.60
CA GLN A 78 36.62 -0.45 -37.92
C GLN A 78 35.84 -0.85 -36.66
N THR A 79 36.38 -1.79 -35.85
CA THR A 79 35.77 -2.19 -34.58
C THR A 79 35.59 -1.00 -33.63
N MET A 80 36.59 -0.12 -33.53
CA MET A 80 36.48 1.10 -32.73
C MET A 80 35.32 1.99 -33.19
N GLN A 81 35.19 2.23 -34.50
CA GLN A 81 34.13 3.08 -35.06
C GLN A 81 32.73 2.47 -34.88
N ASP A 82 32.60 1.17 -35.10
CA ASP A 82 31.32 0.47 -34.94
C ASP A 82 30.88 0.46 -33.47
N ALA A 83 31.82 0.23 -32.55
CA ALA A 83 31.57 0.25 -31.11
C ALA A 83 31.20 1.67 -30.61
N ASP A 84 31.89 2.70 -31.10
CA ASP A 84 31.61 4.11 -30.78
C ASP A 84 30.23 4.57 -31.29
N PHE A 85 29.88 4.18 -32.51
CA PHE A 85 28.55 4.44 -33.07
C PHE A 85 27.47 3.74 -32.24
N ARG A 86 27.69 2.47 -31.89
CA ARG A 86 26.75 1.70 -31.07
C ARG A 86 26.56 2.33 -29.68
N SER A 87 27.64 2.72 -28.98
CA SER A 87 27.50 3.39 -27.68
C SER A 87 26.76 4.71 -27.80
N THR A 88 27.08 5.53 -28.82
CA THR A 88 26.40 6.82 -29.03
C THR A 88 24.91 6.62 -29.26
N ARG A 89 24.52 5.65 -30.08
CA ARG A 89 23.11 5.33 -30.32
C ARG A 89 22.40 4.85 -29.06
N LEU A 90 23.06 4.01 -28.25
CA LEU A 90 22.50 3.49 -27.00
C LEU A 90 22.36 4.60 -25.94
N ASP A 91 23.31 5.54 -25.88
CA ASP A 91 23.20 6.72 -24.99
C ASP A 91 21.97 7.57 -25.36
N VAL A 92 21.74 7.84 -26.65
CA VAL A 92 20.52 8.54 -27.11
C VAL A 92 19.26 7.74 -26.78
N ALA A 93 19.29 6.42 -26.96
CA ALA A 93 18.16 5.56 -26.60
C ALA A 93 17.87 5.61 -25.10
N ALA A 94 18.90 5.62 -24.24
CA ALA A 94 18.76 5.70 -22.79
C ALA A 94 18.11 7.01 -22.34
N GLU A 95 18.48 8.16 -22.93
CA GLU A 95 17.85 9.45 -22.63
C GLU A 95 16.34 9.45 -22.95
N GLN A 96 15.98 8.89 -24.10
CA GLN A 96 14.57 8.80 -24.53
C GLN A 96 13.79 7.79 -23.69
N LEU A 97 14.37 6.63 -23.37
CA LEU A 97 13.79 5.62 -22.49
C LEU A 97 13.58 6.13 -21.07
N THR A 98 14.48 6.98 -20.56
CA THR A 98 14.31 7.65 -19.25
C THR A 98 13.06 8.51 -19.24
N THR A 99 12.86 9.31 -20.29
CA THR A 99 11.65 10.15 -20.44
C THR A 99 10.37 9.29 -20.50
N LEU A 100 10.40 8.19 -21.24
CA LEU A 100 9.28 7.24 -21.29
C LEU A 100 9.02 6.57 -19.94
N HIS A 101 10.08 6.19 -19.22
CA HIS A 101 9.98 5.57 -17.90
C HIS A 101 9.29 6.51 -16.91
N GLU A 102 9.71 7.78 -16.84
CA GLU A 102 9.09 8.79 -15.99
C GLU A 102 7.61 9.05 -16.36
N ALA A 103 7.28 9.02 -17.66
CA ALA A 103 5.90 9.13 -18.12
C ALA A 103 5.05 7.93 -17.67
N ALA A 104 5.59 6.71 -17.82
CA ALA A 104 4.93 5.48 -17.37
C ALA A 104 4.70 5.47 -15.85
N GLN A 105 5.70 5.86 -15.06
CA GLN A 105 5.56 6.00 -13.60
C GLN A 105 4.43 6.96 -13.22
N ARG A 106 4.36 8.13 -13.87
CA ARG A 106 3.30 9.11 -13.60
C ARG A 106 1.91 8.57 -13.95
N ARG A 107 1.79 7.87 -15.08
CA ARG A 107 0.53 7.24 -15.53
C ARG A 107 0.07 6.16 -14.55
N GLU A 108 0.96 5.25 -14.15
CA GLU A 108 0.65 4.18 -13.20
C GLU A 108 0.25 4.73 -11.84
N ALA A 109 1.01 5.71 -11.31
CA ALA A 109 0.67 6.36 -10.06
C ALA A 109 -0.68 7.10 -10.12
N ALA A 110 -1.01 7.72 -11.25
CA ALA A 110 -2.30 8.36 -11.45
C ALA A 110 -3.45 7.33 -11.51
N ALA A 111 -3.25 6.21 -12.19
CA ALA A 111 -4.22 5.12 -12.24
C ALA A 111 -4.47 4.52 -10.84
N ALA A 112 -3.41 4.29 -10.07
CA ALA A 112 -3.51 3.81 -8.69
C ALA A 112 -4.29 4.79 -7.80
N ARG A 113 -3.99 6.10 -7.86
CA ARG A 113 -4.73 7.12 -7.12
C ARG A 113 -6.21 7.18 -7.53
N ALA A 114 -6.51 7.03 -8.82
CA ALA A 114 -7.89 7.03 -9.30
C ALA A 114 -8.67 5.81 -8.79
N ALA A 115 -8.04 4.63 -8.78
CA ALA A 115 -8.64 3.41 -8.23
C ALA A 115 -8.92 3.55 -6.73
N GLU A 116 -7.94 4.04 -5.96
CA GLU A 116 -8.08 4.29 -4.52
C GLU A 116 -9.20 5.30 -4.23
N TYR A 117 -9.28 6.39 -5.01
CA TYR A 117 -10.34 7.37 -4.87
C TYR A 117 -11.74 6.76 -5.06
N VAL A 118 -11.91 5.90 -6.06
CA VAL A 118 -13.19 5.21 -6.29
C VAL A 118 -13.53 4.27 -5.13
N ALA A 119 -12.55 3.51 -4.62
CA ALA A 119 -12.73 2.61 -3.49
C ALA A 119 -13.11 3.37 -2.20
N ALA A 120 -12.34 4.41 -1.84
CA ALA A 120 -12.60 5.24 -0.66
C ALA A 120 -13.96 5.94 -0.73
N LYS A 121 -14.38 6.38 -1.93
CA LYS A 121 -15.72 6.96 -2.13
C LYS A 121 -16.83 5.93 -1.89
N ALA A 122 -16.66 4.70 -2.40
CA ALA A 122 -17.63 3.64 -2.20
C ALA A 122 -17.74 3.25 -0.71
N GLU A 123 -16.62 3.14 0.00
CA GLU A 123 -16.58 2.91 1.44
C GLU A 123 -17.30 4.02 2.21
N ARG A 124 -16.98 5.28 1.93
CA ARG A 124 -17.67 6.44 2.53
C ARG A 124 -19.18 6.36 2.31
N ASP A 125 -19.62 6.08 1.09
CA ASP A 125 -21.05 6.01 0.77
C ASP A 125 -21.75 4.85 1.49
N GLN A 126 -21.04 3.76 1.78
CA GLN A 126 -21.53 2.69 2.65
C GLN A 126 -21.58 3.12 4.12
N LEU A 127 -20.52 3.73 4.64
CA LEU A 127 -20.47 4.25 6.01
C LEU A 127 -21.56 5.28 6.29
N VAL A 128 -21.94 6.10 5.29
CA VAL A 128 -23.09 7.02 5.41
C VAL A 128 -24.39 6.26 5.70
N LYS A 129 -24.61 5.10 5.05
CA LYS A 129 -25.79 4.27 5.30
C LYS A 129 -25.73 3.63 6.69
N ASP A 130 -24.55 3.14 7.07
CA ASP A 130 -24.37 2.49 8.37
C ASP A 130 -24.55 3.51 9.52
N LEU A 131 -24.03 4.73 9.33
CA LEU A 131 -24.21 5.83 10.27
C LEU A 131 -25.68 6.29 10.38
N ALA A 132 -26.54 6.00 9.41
CA ALA A 132 -27.97 6.27 9.55
C ALA A 132 -28.61 5.45 10.69
N ALA A 133 -28.03 4.30 11.04
CA ALA A 133 -28.48 3.49 12.18
C ALA A 133 -28.01 4.03 13.54
N TYR A 134 -27.07 4.99 13.56
CA TYR A 134 -26.49 5.53 14.80
C TYR A 134 -27.55 5.99 15.79
N GLU A 135 -28.54 6.78 15.35
CA GLU A 135 -29.56 7.35 16.24
C GLU A 135 -30.37 6.23 16.93
N THR A 136 -30.64 5.14 16.20
CA THR A 136 -31.34 3.96 16.74
C THR A 136 -30.49 3.24 17.78
N HIS A 137 -29.21 3.00 17.50
CA HIS A 137 -28.30 2.37 18.44
C HIS A 137 -28.05 3.22 19.68
N ALA A 138 -27.85 4.53 19.50
CA ALA A 138 -27.67 5.46 20.60
C ALA A 138 -28.92 5.49 21.50
N ALA A 139 -30.13 5.53 20.93
CA ALA A 139 -31.37 5.47 21.69
C ALA A 139 -31.51 4.16 22.50
N ALA A 140 -31.16 3.02 21.92
CA ALA A 140 -31.19 1.73 22.62
C ALA A 140 -30.20 1.68 23.79
N ILE A 141 -28.99 2.24 23.61
CA ILE A 141 -28.01 2.34 24.69
C ILE A 141 -28.50 3.31 25.78
N VAL A 142 -29.09 4.45 25.41
CA VAL A 142 -29.67 5.41 26.37
C VAL A 142 -30.75 4.74 27.23
N ASP A 143 -31.71 4.01 26.63
CA ASP A 143 -32.75 3.30 27.40
C ASP A 143 -32.13 2.32 28.40
N LEU A 144 -31.11 1.57 27.97
CA LEU A 144 -30.40 0.65 28.85
C LEU A 144 -29.72 1.38 30.01
N LEU A 145 -28.98 2.46 29.74
CA LEU A 145 -28.28 3.25 30.76
C LEU A 145 -29.26 3.91 31.74
N GLU A 146 -30.40 4.41 31.27
CA GLU A 146 -31.47 4.93 32.14
C GLU A 146 -32.02 3.86 33.08
N ARG A 147 -32.26 2.65 32.55
CA ARG A 147 -32.73 1.51 33.35
C ARG A 147 -31.69 1.08 34.39
N VAL A 148 -30.42 1.03 34.01
CA VAL A 148 -29.31 0.73 34.93
C VAL A 148 -29.21 1.80 36.01
N SER A 149 -29.21 3.09 35.65
CA SER A 149 -29.15 4.21 36.60
C SER A 149 -30.32 4.22 37.59
N ARG A 150 -31.55 3.95 37.12
CA ARG A 150 -32.74 3.78 37.98
C ARG A 150 -32.59 2.58 38.91
N ASN A 151 -32.09 1.45 38.41
CA ASN A 151 -31.85 0.27 39.23
C ASN A 151 -30.78 0.54 40.31
N GLN A 152 -29.64 1.12 39.96
CA GLN A 152 -28.59 1.53 40.91
C GLN A 152 -29.16 2.43 42.02
N SER A 153 -29.98 3.42 41.65
CA SER A 153 -30.64 4.30 42.62
C SER A 153 -31.59 3.56 43.57
N ARG A 154 -32.32 2.54 43.07
CA ARG A 154 -33.19 1.70 43.90
C ARG A 154 -32.39 0.79 44.83
N LEU A 155 -31.32 0.16 44.33
CA LEU A 155 -30.44 -0.69 45.13
C LEU A 155 -29.75 0.10 46.24
N LYS A 156 -29.28 1.32 45.95
CA LYS A 156 -28.71 2.22 46.96
C LYS A 156 -29.70 2.48 48.11
N LYS A 157 -30.98 2.70 47.80
CA LYS A 157 -32.03 2.89 48.82
C LYS A 157 -32.32 1.59 49.59
N ALA A 158 -32.37 0.45 48.91
CA ALA A 158 -32.64 -0.85 49.53
C ALA A 158 -31.50 -1.30 50.46
N ASN A 159 -30.25 -1.06 50.08
CA ASN A 159 -29.06 -1.44 50.84
C ASN A 159 -28.75 -0.47 52.00
N ALA A 160 -29.35 0.72 52.04
CA ALA A 160 -29.04 1.76 53.03
C ALA A 160 -29.27 1.33 54.50
N ALA A 161 -30.14 0.35 54.74
CA ALA A 161 -30.46 -0.18 56.06
C ALA A 161 -30.01 -1.64 56.25
N ARG A 162 -29.09 -2.13 55.42
CA ARG A 162 -28.64 -3.53 55.38
C ARG A 162 -27.15 -3.64 55.64
N ASP A 163 -26.75 -4.75 56.25
CA ASP A 163 -25.35 -5.11 56.42
C ASP A 163 -24.69 -5.42 55.07
N ALA A 164 -23.39 -5.16 54.96
CA ALA A 164 -22.64 -5.30 53.72
C ALA A 164 -22.67 -6.73 53.14
N GLU A 165 -22.87 -7.74 53.98
CA GLU A 165 -22.99 -9.14 53.57
C GLU A 165 -24.31 -9.44 52.85
N GLU A 166 -25.36 -8.66 53.12
CA GLU A 166 -26.69 -8.79 52.51
C GLU A 166 -26.92 -7.84 51.32
N TRP A 167 -25.90 -7.07 50.93
CA TRP A 167 -26.06 -6.07 49.88
C TRP A 167 -26.42 -6.69 48.54
N ILE A 168 -27.46 -6.14 47.92
CA ILE A 168 -27.83 -6.48 46.57
C ILE A 168 -26.88 -5.73 45.63
N PHE A 169 -26.09 -6.48 44.86
CA PHE A 169 -25.11 -5.93 43.93
C PHE A 169 -25.77 -5.33 42.67
N SER A 170 -25.09 -4.35 42.07
CA SER A 170 -25.60 -3.69 40.87
C SER A 170 -25.62 -4.64 39.68
N ALA A 171 -26.60 -4.44 38.78
CA ALA A 171 -26.69 -5.24 37.56
C ALA A 171 -25.41 -5.18 36.71
N GLU A 172 -24.75 -4.02 36.68
CA GLU A 172 -23.48 -3.85 35.97
C GLU A 172 -22.35 -4.67 36.58
N MET A 173 -22.23 -4.67 37.91
CA MET A 173 -21.21 -5.45 38.63
C MET A 173 -21.37 -6.95 38.34
N ILE A 174 -22.60 -7.46 38.43
CA ILE A 174 -22.92 -8.87 38.15
C ILE A 174 -22.63 -9.21 36.69
N ALA A 175 -23.10 -8.38 35.75
CA ALA A 175 -22.92 -8.64 34.32
C ALA A 175 -21.44 -8.62 33.89
N ARG A 176 -20.60 -7.85 34.59
CA ARG A 176 -19.17 -7.71 34.32
C ARG A 176 -18.28 -8.65 35.14
N GLY A 177 -18.86 -9.45 36.05
CA GLY A 177 -18.09 -10.28 36.97
C GLY A 177 -17.12 -9.48 37.85
N ALA A 178 -17.46 -8.23 38.15
CA ALA A 178 -16.59 -7.33 38.89
C ALA A 178 -16.58 -7.64 40.40
N GLU A 179 -15.46 -7.32 41.06
CA GLU A 179 -15.28 -7.55 42.49
C GLU A 179 -16.17 -6.63 43.34
N ARG A 180 -16.30 -6.94 44.64
CA ARG A 180 -17.16 -6.18 45.58
C ARG A 180 -16.81 -4.70 45.69
N GLU A 181 -15.59 -4.33 45.36
CA GLU A 181 -15.09 -2.94 45.40
C GLU A 181 -15.50 -2.12 44.17
N PHE A 182 -16.16 -2.74 43.19
CA PHE A 182 -16.62 -2.10 41.97
C PHE A 182 -17.57 -0.93 42.27
N GLY A 183 -17.22 0.26 41.77
CA GLY A 183 -17.96 1.50 41.99
C GLY A 183 -17.66 2.21 43.32
N ILE A 184 -16.84 1.59 44.19
CA ILE A 184 -16.26 2.23 45.38
C ILE A 184 -14.87 2.75 45.02
N THR A 185 -14.02 1.88 44.46
CA THR A 185 -12.70 2.24 43.94
C THR A 185 -12.84 2.66 42.49
N ILE A 186 -12.26 3.81 42.12
CA ILE A 186 -12.22 4.26 40.73
C ILE A 186 -11.24 3.36 39.98
N ASP A 187 -11.76 2.41 39.20
CA ASP A 187 -10.97 1.64 38.25
C ASP A 187 -11.06 2.28 36.86
N THR A 188 -9.92 2.75 36.35
CA THR A 188 -9.83 3.34 35.01
C THR A 188 -9.92 2.30 33.90
N ARG A 189 -9.69 1.02 34.20
CA ARG A 189 -9.82 -0.11 33.26
C ARG A 189 -11.24 -0.65 33.20
N LEU A 190 -12.02 -0.47 34.26
CA LEU A 190 -13.43 -0.89 34.32
C LEU A 190 -14.32 0.25 34.85
N PRO A 191 -14.49 1.34 34.10
CA PRO A 191 -15.28 2.46 34.56
C PRO A 191 -16.78 2.14 34.57
N ASP A 192 -17.50 2.76 35.51
CA ASP A 192 -18.96 2.72 35.60
C ASP A 192 -19.59 3.26 34.30
N LEU A 193 -20.45 2.45 33.68
CA LEU A 193 -21.07 2.76 32.39
C LEU A 193 -21.90 4.04 32.44
N CYS A 194 -22.69 4.22 33.50
CA CYS A 194 -23.56 5.39 33.64
C CYS A 194 -22.75 6.69 33.72
N ARG A 195 -21.54 6.66 34.29
CA ARG A 195 -20.67 7.83 34.46
C ARG A 195 -19.71 8.08 33.31
N ALA A 196 -19.13 7.02 32.73
CA ALA A 196 -18.03 7.16 31.77
C ALA A 196 -18.49 7.19 30.31
N VAL A 197 -19.65 6.59 29.99
CA VAL A 197 -20.17 6.63 28.62
C VAL A 197 -20.54 8.07 28.26
N LYS A 198 -20.13 8.49 27.06
CA LYS A 198 -20.58 9.73 26.43
C LYS A 198 -21.08 9.40 25.03
N LEU A 199 -22.35 9.68 24.77
CA LEU A 199 -22.96 9.44 23.47
C LEU A 199 -23.27 10.78 22.82
N PRO A 200 -22.52 11.20 21.78
CA PRO A 200 -22.81 12.44 21.08
C PRO A 200 -24.15 12.38 20.35
N ARG A 201 -24.74 13.53 20.09
CA ARG A 201 -25.86 13.63 19.16
C ARG A 201 -25.34 13.44 17.73
N PHE A 202 -26.08 12.68 16.93
CA PHE A 202 -25.75 12.52 15.51
C PHE A 202 -26.00 13.79 14.70
N LYS A 203 -27.10 14.47 15.02
CA LYS A 203 -27.50 15.75 14.40
C LYS A 203 -27.45 16.86 15.43
N LYS A 204 -27.19 18.07 14.95
CA LYS A 204 -27.30 19.27 15.76
C LYS A 204 -28.76 19.44 16.20
N ASP A 205 -28.95 19.58 17.51
CA ASP A 205 -30.22 19.91 18.12
C ASP A 205 -30.34 21.43 18.15
N PRO A 206 -31.29 22.06 17.43
CA PRO A 206 -31.44 23.51 17.43
C PRO A 206 -31.86 24.06 18.80
N ASP A 207 -32.50 23.24 19.63
CA ASP A 207 -33.08 23.65 20.90
C ASP A 207 -32.13 23.38 22.09
N SER A 208 -30.96 22.78 21.84
CA SER A 208 -30.00 22.41 22.88
C SER A 208 -28.56 22.67 22.48
N ILE A 209 -27.84 23.40 23.33
CA ILE A 209 -26.37 23.52 23.26
C ILE A 209 -25.66 22.26 23.77
N HIS A 210 -26.40 21.30 24.35
CA HIS A 210 -25.85 20.04 24.85
C HIS A 210 -25.68 19.04 23.71
N GLY A 211 -24.43 18.77 23.35
CA GLY A 211 -24.04 17.92 22.21
C GLY A 211 -24.14 16.41 22.44
N TYR A 212 -24.73 15.97 23.57
CA TYR A 212 -24.78 14.55 23.94
C TYR A 212 -26.21 14.10 24.23
N VAL A 213 -26.54 12.86 23.85
CA VAL A 213 -27.75 12.16 24.31
C VAL A 213 -27.53 11.48 25.66
N TRP A 214 -26.28 11.14 26.00
CA TRP A 214 -25.87 10.65 27.31
C TRP A 214 -24.50 11.23 27.72
N PRO A 215 -24.31 11.67 28.98
CA PRO A 215 -25.33 11.77 30.04
C PRO A 215 -26.41 12.80 29.69
N PRO A 216 -27.65 12.64 30.20
CA PRO A 216 -28.71 13.61 29.99
C PRO A 216 -28.35 14.93 30.66
N LYS A 217 -28.93 16.04 30.19
CA LYS A 217 -28.67 17.39 30.71
C LYS A 217 -28.91 17.52 32.23
N SER A 218 -29.80 16.70 32.79
CA SER A 218 -30.13 16.66 34.23
C SER A 218 -29.11 15.91 35.10
N ALA A 219 -28.11 15.25 34.50
CA ALA A 219 -27.12 14.43 35.19
C ALA A 219 -25.71 15.07 35.27
N LEU A 220 -25.56 16.31 34.77
CA LEU A 220 -24.38 17.17 34.95
C LEU A 220 -24.68 18.24 35.99
#